data_AF-A0AAV1KK98-F1
#
_entry.id   AF-A0AAV1KK98-F1
#
_cell.length_a   1.000
_cell.length_b   1.000
_cell.length_c   1.000
_cell.angle_alpha   90.00
_cell.angle_beta   90.00
_cell.angle_gamma   90.00
#
_symmetry.space_group_name_H-M   'P 1'
#
loop_
_entity.id
_entity.type
_entity.pdbx_description
1 polymer ?
#
loop_
_entity_poly.entity_id
_entity_poly.type
_entity_poly.pdbx_seq_one_letter_code
_entity_poly.pdbx_strand_id
1 'polypeptide(L)'
;MEHMTLQNEIITLRCDIFLKARSSSGQDIWALVSKEKYPNLKNCVEQLHSCFGSTYLCESAFSYLKQTKSKHRSRLTDAHTLDSLRLAMSNYKPDYAKLVEVTQTQCSH
;
A
#
# COMPACT_ATOMS: atom_id res chain seq x y z
N MET A 1 3.39 7.12 32.20
CA MET A 1 2.92 8.51 31.96
C MET A 1 2.42 8.67 30.52
N GLU A 2 3.19 8.24 29.50
CA GLU A 2 2.83 8.30 28.07
C GLU A 2 1.56 7.49 27.67
N HIS A 3 1.29 6.36 28.32
CA HIS A 3 0.07 5.58 28.01
C HIS A 3 -1.22 6.36 28.35
N MET A 4 -1.24 7.14 29.43
CA MET A 4 -2.40 7.96 29.79
C MET A 4 -2.59 9.15 28.84
N THR A 5 -1.51 9.72 28.30
CA THR A 5 -1.61 10.85 27.36
C THR A 5 -2.16 10.40 26.01
N LEU A 6 -1.75 9.24 25.51
CA LEU A 6 -2.31 8.67 24.28
C LEU A 6 -3.80 8.32 24.43
N GLN A 7 -4.20 7.69 25.53
CA GLN A 7 -5.61 7.36 25.79
C GLN A 7 -6.49 8.61 25.82
N ASN A 8 -6.02 9.70 26.45
CA ASN A 8 -6.73 10.98 26.46
C ASN A 8 -6.83 11.61 25.06
N GLU A 9 -5.78 11.54 24.24
CA GLU A 9 -5.81 11.98 22.84
C GLU A 9 -6.83 11.19 22.02
N ILE A 10 -6.91 9.87 22.19
CA ILE A 10 -7.89 9.01 21.51
C ILE A 10 -9.32 9.37 21.91
N ILE A 11 -9.58 9.60 23.19
CA ILE A 11 -10.89 10.03 23.68
C ILE A 11 -11.27 11.38 23.05
N THR A 12 -10.32 12.33 23.04
CA THR A 12 -10.52 13.66 22.46
C THR A 12 -10.79 13.59 20.96
N LEU A 13 -10.05 12.74 20.23
CA LEU A 13 -10.25 12.49 18.81
C LEU A 13 -11.65 11.93 18.52
N ARG A 14 -12.12 10.98 19.35
CA ARG A 14 -13.44 10.38 19.20
C ARG A 14 -14.57 11.38 19.40
N CYS A 15 -14.33 12.45 20.14
CA CYS A 15 -15.27 13.55 20.33
C CYS A 15 -15.12 14.68 19.30
N ASP A 16 -14.13 14.61 18.39
CA ASP A 16 -13.88 15.68 17.42
C ASP A 16 -14.93 15.66 16.28
N ILE A 17 -15.81 16.65 16.31
CA ILE A 17 -16.94 16.79 15.37
C ILE A 17 -16.43 17.08 13.95
N PHE A 18 -15.35 17.86 13.81
CA PHE A 18 -14.80 18.21 12.50
C PHE A 18 -14.22 16.96 11.81
N LEU A 19 -13.43 16.17 12.53
CA LEU A 19 -12.86 14.94 11.99
C LEU A 19 -13.94 13.89 11.69
N LYS A 20 -14.97 13.77 12.54
CA LYS A 20 -16.14 12.91 12.28
C LYS A 20 -16.94 13.32 11.03
N ALA A 21 -17.13 14.62 10.82
CA ALA A 21 -17.83 15.10 9.63
C ALA A 21 -17.07 14.75 8.34
N ARG A 22 -15.73 14.70 8.40
CA ARG A 22 -14.88 14.39 7.25
C ARG A 22 -14.59 12.90 7.06
N SER A 23 -14.72 12.06 8.09
CA SER A 23 -14.46 10.61 7.95
C SER A 23 -15.35 9.92 6.92
N SER A 24 -16.56 10.45 6.69
CA SER A 24 -17.50 9.92 5.70
C SER A 24 -17.19 10.32 4.26
N SER A 25 -16.25 11.24 4.04
CA SER A 25 -15.95 11.82 2.73
C SER A 25 -14.92 11.03 1.90
N GLY A 26 -14.42 9.90 2.42
CA GLY A 26 -13.37 9.10 1.78
C GLY A 26 -11.98 9.75 1.78
N GLN A 27 -11.83 10.92 2.41
CA GLN A 27 -10.55 11.57 2.63
C GLN A 27 -9.73 10.83 3.68
N ASP A 28 -8.40 10.84 3.53
CA ASP A 28 -7.51 10.33 4.58
C ASP A 28 -7.64 11.22 5.83
N ILE A 29 -8.34 10.69 6.82
CA ILE A 29 -8.57 11.36 8.09
C ILE A 29 -7.26 11.66 8.81
N TRP A 30 -6.24 10.82 8.62
CA TRP A 30 -4.96 10.96 9.32
C TRP A 30 -4.18 12.15 8.82
N ALA A 31 -4.36 12.57 7.57
CA ALA A 31 -3.81 13.82 7.03
C ALA A 31 -4.41 15.06 7.71
N LEU A 32 -5.65 14.97 8.20
CA LEU A 32 -6.38 16.06 8.86
C LEU A 32 -6.10 16.15 10.37
N VAL A 33 -5.54 15.10 10.98
CA VAL A 33 -5.16 15.08 12.39
C VAL A 33 -3.93 15.98 12.61
N SER A 34 -4.12 17.08 13.34
CA SER A 34 -3.04 18.02 13.71
C SER A 34 -2.06 17.39 14.71
N LYS A 35 -0.76 17.52 14.42
CA LYS A 35 0.33 17.08 15.29
C LYS A 35 0.42 17.90 16.59
N GLU A 36 -0.03 19.15 16.57
CA GLU A 36 -0.05 20.02 17.76
C GLU A 36 -1.11 19.56 18.76
N LYS A 37 -2.27 19.10 18.26
CA LYS A 37 -3.40 18.67 19.09
C LYS A 37 -3.30 17.20 19.51
N TYR A 38 -2.68 16.35 18.70
CA TYR A 38 -2.58 14.91 18.91
C TYR A 38 -1.16 14.36 18.67
N PRO A 39 -0.14 14.85 19.39
CA PRO A 39 1.26 14.51 19.12
C PRO A 39 1.58 13.02 19.29
N ASN A 40 1.04 12.37 20.33
CA ASN A 40 1.31 10.96 20.60
C ASN A 40 0.59 10.06 19.58
N LEU A 41 -0.68 10.35 19.31
CA LEU A 41 -1.48 9.65 18.32
C LEU A 41 -0.86 9.78 16.93
N LYS A 42 -0.38 10.96 16.55
CA LYS A 42 0.25 11.19 15.25
C LYS A 42 1.53 10.36 15.10
N ASN A 43 2.36 10.30 16.14
CA ASN A 43 3.55 9.45 16.16
C ASN A 43 3.17 7.96 16.02
N CYS A 44 2.17 7.47 16.75
CA CYS A 44 1.68 6.10 16.60
C CYS A 44 1.18 5.80 15.18
N VAL A 45 0.46 6.74 14.55
CA VAL A 45 -0.03 6.59 13.18
C VAL A 45 1.11 6.60 12.17
N GLU A 46 2.13 7.45 12.36
CA GLU A 46 3.34 7.47 11.53
C GLU A 46 4.11 6.14 11.62
N GLN A 47 4.30 5.61 12.83
CA GLN A 47 4.91 4.31 13.06
C GLN A 47 4.09 3.18 12.43
N LEU A 48 2.76 3.20 12.62
CA LEU A 48 1.87 2.21 12.06
C LEU A 48 1.89 2.25 10.53
N HIS A 49 1.83 3.43 9.90
CA HIS A 49 1.97 3.55 8.45
C HIS A 49 3.31 3.03 7.93
N SER A 50 4.41 3.32 8.62
CA SER A 50 5.74 2.81 8.25
C SER A 50 5.80 1.28 8.36
N CYS A 51 5.26 0.72 9.43
CA CYS A 51 5.17 -0.73 9.62
C CYS A 51 4.30 -1.35 8.53
N PHE A 52 3.05 -0.86 8.36
CA PHE A 52 2.09 -1.40 7.40
C PHE A 52 2.61 -1.35 5.96
N GLY A 53 3.27 -0.27 5.56
CA GLY A 53 3.82 -0.17 4.20
C GLY A 53 4.82 -1.28 3.90
N SER A 54 5.72 -1.58 4.84
CA SER A 54 6.74 -2.61 4.63
C SER A 54 6.20 -4.04 4.77
N THR A 55 5.36 -4.34 5.77
CA THR A 55 4.76 -5.68 5.90
C THR A 55 3.78 -5.98 4.76
N TYR A 56 2.92 -5.03 4.38
CA TYR A 56 1.98 -5.22 3.28
C TYR A 56 2.69 -5.52 1.95
N LEU A 57 3.75 -4.76 1.64
CA LEU A 57 4.52 -4.99 0.41
C LEU A 57 5.21 -6.35 0.44
N CYS A 58 5.81 -6.73 1.57
CA CYS A 58 6.45 -8.04 1.73
C CYS A 58 5.45 -9.21 1.60
N GLU A 59 4.29 -9.12 2.26
CA GLU A 59 3.22 -10.12 2.20
C GLU A 59 2.64 -10.23 0.78
N SER A 60 2.40 -9.10 0.14
CA SER A 60 1.90 -9.03 -1.24
C SER A 60 2.92 -9.63 -2.22
N ALA A 61 4.20 -9.29 -2.06
CA ALA A 61 5.28 -9.85 -2.87
C ALA A 61 5.40 -11.37 -2.68
N PHE A 62 5.33 -11.86 -1.44
CA PHE A 62 5.38 -13.29 -1.15
C PHE A 62 4.18 -14.04 -1.74
N SER A 63 2.98 -13.50 -1.57
CA SER A 63 1.74 -14.05 -2.16
C SER A 63 1.82 -14.10 -3.69
N TYR A 64 2.33 -13.03 -4.30
CA TYR A 64 2.54 -12.96 -5.75
C TYR A 64 3.54 -14.01 -6.24
N LEU A 65 4.68 -14.13 -5.56
CA LEU A 65 5.70 -15.13 -5.89
C LEU A 65 5.17 -16.55 -5.73
N LYS A 66 4.37 -16.82 -4.70
CA LYS A 66 3.72 -18.13 -4.49
C LYS A 66 2.80 -18.50 -5.65
N GLN A 67 2.07 -17.53 -6.20
CA GLN A 67 1.22 -17.74 -7.37
C GLN A 67 2.04 -17.91 -8.66
N THR A 68 3.06 -17.07 -8.84
CA THR A 68 3.88 -17.02 -10.06
C THR A 68 4.81 -18.23 -10.18
N LYS A 69 5.44 -18.67 -9.09
CA LYS A 69 6.27 -19.88 -9.01
C LYS A 69 5.46 -21.15 -8.69
N SER A 70 4.19 -21.20 -9.06
CA SER A 70 3.38 -22.40 -8.90
C SER A 70 3.85 -23.53 -9.83
N LYS A 71 3.57 -24.80 -9.46
CA LYS A 71 3.97 -26.00 -10.23
C LYS A 71 3.56 -25.98 -11.71
N HIS A 72 2.58 -25.17 -12.10
CA HIS A 72 2.06 -25.06 -13.46
C HIS A 72 2.86 -24.10 -14.36
N ARG A 73 3.87 -23.38 -13.83
CA ARG A 73 4.66 -22.38 -14.56
C ARG A 73 6.16 -22.72 -14.58
N SER A 74 6.51 -23.88 -15.13
CA SER A 74 7.89 -24.39 -15.20
C SER A 74 8.82 -23.72 -16.23
N ARG A 75 8.32 -22.74 -17.01
CA ARG A 75 9.08 -22.02 -18.05
C ARG A 75 9.59 -20.63 -17.64
N LEU A 76 9.21 -20.12 -16.47
CA LEU A 76 9.68 -18.81 -16.00
C LEU A 76 11.09 -18.94 -15.40
N THR A 77 12.02 -18.15 -15.92
CA THR A 77 13.32 -17.95 -15.27
C THR A 77 13.17 -17.04 -14.04
N ASP A 78 14.19 -17.04 -13.17
CA ASP A 78 14.22 -16.14 -12.03
C ASP A 78 14.21 -14.67 -12.45
N ALA A 79 14.88 -14.33 -13.57
CA ALA A 79 14.87 -12.98 -14.13
C ALA A 79 13.45 -12.53 -14.51
N HIS A 80 12.71 -13.37 -15.25
CA HIS A 80 11.32 -13.07 -15.61
C HIS A 80 10.41 -12.94 -14.38
N THR A 81 10.63 -13.77 -13.36
CA THR A 81 9.87 -13.70 -12.11
C THR A 81 10.13 -12.39 -11.37
N LEU A 82 11.38 -11.94 -11.34
CA LEU A 82 11.77 -10.68 -10.70
C LEU A 82 11.15 -9.47 -11.41
N ASP A 83 11.20 -9.44 -12.74
CA ASP A 83 10.61 -8.34 -13.52
C ASP A 83 9.08 -8.31 -13.36
N SER A 84 8.44 -9.47 -13.37
CA SER A 84 7.01 -9.61 -13.14
C SER A 84 6.60 -9.19 -11.72
N LEU A 85 7.41 -9.50 -10.71
CA LEU A 85 7.21 -9.02 -9.34
C LEU A 85 7.35 -7.50 -9.25
N ARG A 86 8.37 -6.90 -9.89
CA ARG A 86 8.56 -5.45 -9.94
C ARG A 86 7.36 -4.74 -10.56
N LEU A 87 6.82 -5.29 -11.63
CA LEU A 87 5.59 -4.79 -12.28
C LEU A 87 4.39 -4.88 -11.34
N ALA A 88 4.21 -6.01 -10.63
CA ALA A 88 3.09 -6.21 -9.73
C ALA A 88 3.14 -5.34 -8.46
N MET A 89 4.34 -5.03 -7.97
CA MET A 89 4.55 -4.28 -6.72
C MET A 89 4.73 -2.78 -6.92
N SER A 90 4.81 -2.31 -8.17
CA SER A 90 4.96 -0.89 -8.47
C SER A 90 3.67 -0.29 -9.01
N ASN A 91 3.60 1.04 -8.99
CA ASN A 91 2.55 1.81 -9.68
C ASN A 91 2.87 2.04 -11.17
N TYR A 92 3.88 1.34 -11.71
CA TYR A 92 4.32 1.51 -13.07
C TYR A 92 3.20 1.09 -14.04
N LYS A 93 2.87 1.99 -14.97
CA LYS A 93 1.95 1.72 -16.06
C LYS A 93 2.76 1.65 -17.35
N PRO A 94 2.94 0.46 -17.94
CA PRO A 94 3.60 0.33 -19.22
C PRO A 94 2.87 1.17 -20.28
N ASP A 95 3.62 1.80 -21.18
CA ASP A 95 3.04 2.40 -22.38
C ASP A 95 2.68 1.27 -23.36
N TYR A 96 1.44 0.83 -23.28
CA TYR A 96 0.93 -0.27 -24.11
C TYR A 96 0.90 0.08 -25.59
N ALA A 97 0.64 1.35 -25.94
CA ALA A 97 0.59 1.78 -27.34
C ALA A 97 1.96 1.61 -27.99
N LYS A 98 3.00 2.12 -27.33
CA LYS A 98 4.38 1.95 -27.78
C LYS A 98 4.82 0.48 -27.77
N LEU A 99 4.37 -0.31 -26.80
CA LEU A 99 4.69 -1.74 -26.74
C LEU A 99 4.13 -2.51 -27.94
N VAL A 100 2.89 -2.21 -28.33
CA VAL A 100 2.22 -2.81 -29.49
C VAL A 100 2.94 -2.45 -30.80
N GLU A 101 3.42 -1.22 -30.94
CA GLU A 101 4.19 -0.80 -32.13
C GLU A 101 5.50 -1.56 -32.31
N VAL A 102 6.14 -1.99 -31.21
CA VAL A 102 7.44 -2.66 -31.21
C VAL A 102 7.32 -4.20 -31.20
N THR A 103 6.14 -4.74 -30.91
CA THR A 103 5.94 -6.19 -30.77
C THR A 103 5.30 -6.82 -32.00
N GLN A 104 5.85 -7.92 -32.48
CA GLN A 104 5.26 -8.68 -33.58
C GLN A 104 4.03 -9.44 -33.09
N THR A 105 2.85 -9.02 -33.53
CA THR A 105 1.59 -9.67 -33.22
C THR A 105 1.56 -11.08 -33.83
N GLN A 106 1.38 -12.10 -32.99
CA GLN A 106 1.13 -13.46 -33.47
C GLN A 106 -0.31 -13.51 -34.00
N CYS A 107 -0.48 -13.96 -35.24
CA CYS A 107 -1.83 -14.24 -35.75
C CYS A 107 -2.41 -15.40 -34.96
N SER A 108 -3.64 -15.23 -34.47
CA SER A 108 -4.42 -16.33 -33.91
C SER A 108 -4.65 -17.39 -35.00
N HIS A 109 -4.48 -18.66 -34.62
CA HIS A 109 -4.78 -19.83 -35.45
C HIS A 109 -6.28 -20.00 -35.67
#